data_AF-A0A2V7VXQ0-F1
#
_entry.id   AF-A0A2V7VXQ0-F1
#
_cell.length_a   1.000
_cell.length_b   1.000
_cell.length_c   1.000
_cell.angle_alpha   90.00
_cell.angle_beta   90.00
_cell.angle_gamma   90.00
#
_symmetry.space_group_name_H-M   'P 1'
#
loop_
_entity.id
_entity.type
_entity.pdbx_description
1 polymer ?
#
loop_
_entity_poly.entity_id
_entity_poly.type
_entity_poly.pdbx_seq_one_letter_code
_entity_poly.pdbx_strand_id
1 'polypeptide(L)'
;MRRHFVALALLLLFVRNVIAGDLDRAKIRNYNIALTPVFTLASAFVQHRVHSFRDALRQLAYGAAAGASYYQAKRITGSGRATAGWLLTNATASVVENVTSGEHPIGRVGYTVGPFRVRVATPYAREAIARIEMDWSLAETIDFGQALREFHQFGFRNGILATDRDRTCWPNPDLNGAFYCGVTYGVFPGVTKNLPSTLHKAPSVLWHHEMIHAEQAQQLDSVEPPVYTFGGHRDASRPLRVFAFRHVRVGFAQALDIPTYQRPYEERWGEIEAYALSERTPVPVLRR
;
A
#
# COMPACT_ATOMS: atom_id res chain seq x y z
N MET A 1 -27.04 6.45 1.12
CA MET A 1 -26.68 5.19 1.81
C MET A 1 -26.85 3.92 0.96
N ARG A 2 -28.08 3.47 0.59
CA ARG A 2 -28.27 2.19 -0.16
C ARG A 2 -27.48 2.05 -1.48
N ARG A 3 -27.27 3.13 -2.23
CA ARG A 3 -26.49 3.11 -3.50
C ARG A 3 -24.98 2.92 -3.29
N HIS A 4 -24.44 3.28 -2.13
CA HIS A 4 -23.01 3.16 -1.81
C HIS A 4 -22.65 1.72 -1.44
N PHE A 5 -23.55 1.00 -0.78
CA PHE A 5 -23.41 -0.43 -0.49
C PHE A 5 -23.47 -1.31 -1.75
N VAL A 6 -24.23 -0.91 -2.78
CA VAL A 6 -24.30 -1.66 -4.04
C VAL A 6 -23.03 -1.52 -4.87
N ALA A 7 -22.43 -0.33 -4.93
CA ALA A 7 -21.14 -0.13 -5.59
C ALA A 7 -20.00 -0.87 -4.87
N LEU A 8 -20.00 -0.85 -3.53
CA LEU A 8 -19.07 -1.63 -2.71
C LEU A 8 -19.29 -3.14 -2.87
N ALA A 9 -20.54 -3.61 -2.92
CA ALA A 9 -20.87 -5.02 -3.12
C ALA A 9 -20.47 -5.53 -4.52
N LEU A 10 -20.61 -4.70 -5.57
CA LEU A 10 -20.13 -5.02 -6.92
C LEU A 10 -18.59 -5.05 -6.99
N LEU A 11 -17.91 -4.16 -6.26
CA LEU A 11 -16.45 -4.20 -6.05
C LEU A 11 -16.03 -5.54 -5.41
N LEU A 12 -16.69 -5.92 -4.32
CA LEU A 12 -16.42 -7.13 -3.56
C LEU A 12 -16.73 -8.41 -4.36
N LEU A 13 -17.72 -8.37 -5.24
CA LEU A 13 -18.04 -9.46 -6.17
C LEU A 13 -17.00 -9.63 -7.28
N PHE A 14 -16.37 -8.55 -7.75
CA PHE A 14 -15.28 -8.64 -8.74
C PHE A 14 -13.99 -9.22 -8.16
N VAL A 15 -13.71 -8.93 -6.88
CA VAL A 15 -12.53 -9.47 -6.17
C VAL A 15 -12.67 -10.98 -5.86
N ARG A 16 -13.90 -11.51 -5.83
CA ARG A 16 -14.18 -12.89 -5.41
C ARG A 16 -13.70 -13.98 -6.39
N ASN A 17 -13.45 -13.67 -7.66
CA ASN A 17 -13.16 -14.66 -8.72
C ASN A 17 -11.67 -14.82 -9.06
N VAL A 18 -10.77 -14.71 -8.08
CA VAL A 18 -9.36 -15.08 -8.29
C VAL A 18 -9.14 -16.52 -7.81
N ILE A 19 -9.10 -17.44 -8.77
CA ILE A 19 -8.78 -18.86 -8.55
C ILE A 19 -7.24 -18.96 -8.53
N ALA A 20 -6.69 -19.58 -7.49
CA ALA A 20 -5.25 -19.68 -7.21
C ALA A 20 -4.43 -20.58 -8.17
N GLY A 21 -4.99 -20.99 -9.31
CA GLY A 21 -4.31 -21.85 -10.29
C GLY A 21 -3.61 -21.03 -11.38
N ASP A 22 -2.28 -21.14 -11.46
CA ASP A 22 -1.39 -20.56 -12.48
C ASP A 22 -1.52 -19.05 -12.70
N LEU A 23 -1.20 -18.27 -11.68
CA LEU A 23 -1.05 -16.82 -11.81
C LEU A 23 0.37 -16.48 -12.30
N ASP A 24 0.50 -16.23 -13.60
CA ASP A 24 1.73 -15.67 -14.17
C ASP A 24 1.85 -14.16 -13.88
N ARG A 25 3.04 -13.60 -14.12
CA ARG A 25 3.31 -12.18 -13.94
C ARG A 25 2.40 -11.27 -14.79
N ALA A 26 1.88 -11.75 -15.92
CA ALA A 26 0.96 -10.98 -16.76
C ALA A 26 -0.41 -10.83 -16.09
N LYS A 27 -0.91 -11.87 -15.43
CA LYS A 27 -2.14 -11.79 -14.63
C LYS A 27 -1.97 -10.84 -13.45
N ILE A 28 -0.88 -10.95 -12.68
CA ILE A 28 -0.58 -10.01 -11.55
C ILE A 28 -0.57 -8.56 -12.01
N ARG A 29 0.10 -8.28 -13.13
CA ARG A 29 0.08 -6.96 -13.76
C ARG A 29 -1.34 -6.50 -14.07
N ASN A 30 -2.11 -7.35 -14.74
CA ASN A 30 -3.47 -7.02 -15.17
C ASN A 30 -4.39 -6.73 -13.99
N TYR A 31 -4.27 -7.47 -12.87
CA TYR A 31 -5.02 -7.18 -11.65
C TYR A 31 -4.68 -5.83 -11.06
N ASN A 32 -3.38 -5.48 -10.95
CA ASN A 32 -2.98 -4.16 -10.48
C ASN A 32 -3.55 -3.04 -11.37
N ILE A 33 -3.46 -3.21 -12.69
CA ILE A 33 -3.98 -2.26 -13.69
C ILE A 33 -5.51 -2.15 -13.66
N ALA A 34 -6.22 -3.24 -13.37
CA ALA A 34 -7.69 -3.26 -13.39
C ALA A 34 -8.33 -2.82 -12.07
N LEU A 35 -7.76 -3.20 -10.92
CA LEU A 35 -8.34 -2.92 -9.59
C LEU A 35 -8.02 -1.51 -9.08
N THR A 36 -6.81 -0.99 -9.32
CA THR A 36 -6.44 0.37 -8.90
C THR A 36 -7.37 1.47 -9.47
N PRO A 37 -7.77 1.47 -10.76
CA PRO A 37 -8.80 2.36 -11.30
C PRO A 37 -10.10 2.35 -10.51
N VAL A 38 -10.54 1.15 -10.13
CA VAL A 38 -11.81 0.93 -9.45
C VAL A 38 -11.78 1.56 -8.06
N PHE A 39 -10.70 1.35 -7.30
CA PHE A 39 -10.52 1.99 -6.00
C PHE A 39 -10.33 3.51 -6.10
N THR A 40 -9.57 3.97 -7.09
CA THR A 40 -9.35 5.41 -7.35
C THR A 40 -10.68 6.10 -7.62
N LEU A 41 -11.51 5.52 -8.50
CA LEU A 41 -12.84 6.03 -8.81
C LEU A 41 -13.76 6.00 -7.58
N ALA A 42 -13.78 4.90 -6.84
CA ALA A 42 -14.59 4.78 -5.61
C ALA A 42 -14.21 5.84 -4.57
N SER A 43 -12.92 6.07 -4.37
CA SER A 43 -12.41 7.12 -3.50
C SER A 43 -12.87 8.51 -3.93
N ALA A 44 -12.74 8.82 -5.22
CA ALA A 44 -13.20 10.10 -5.76
C ALA A 44 -14.72 10.29 -5.62
N PHE A 45 -15.51 9.22 -5.72
CA PHE A 45 -16.95 9.27 -5.45
C PHE A 45 -17.27 9.58 -3.98
N VAL A 46 -16.59 8.92 -3.03
CA VAL A 46 -16.76 9.18 -1.59
C VAL A 46 -16.36 10.61 -1.24
N GLN A 47 -15.32 11.14 -1.91
CA GLN A 47 -14.88 12.53 -1.76
C GLN A 47 -15.72 13.54 -2.57
N HIS A 48 -16.81 13.10 -3.21
CA HIS A 48 -17.67 13.95 -4.04
C HIS A 48 -16.93 14.70 -5.17
N ARG A 49 -15.87 14.11 -5.75
CA ARG A 49 -15.04 14.70 -6.82
C ARG A 49 -15.41 14.26 -8.24
N VAL A 50 -16.41 13.39 -8.39
CA VAL A 50 -16.89 12.91 -9.69
C VAL A 50 -18.21 13.60 -10.02
N HIS A 51 -18.19 14.55 -10.95
CA HIS A 51 -19.38 15.33 -11.37
C HIS A 51 -19.80 15.04 -12.81
N SER A 52 -18.91 14.45 -13.61
CA SER A 52 -19.14 14.16 -15.01
C SER A 52 -18.53 12.82 -15.42
N PHE A 53 -18.94 12.31 -16.58
CA PHE A 53 -18.32 11.13 -17.19
C PHE A 53 -16.83 11.36 -17.50
N ARG A 54 -16.45 12.60 -17.85
CA ARG A 54 -15.04 12.97 -18.06
C ARG A 54 -14.22 12.82 -16.79
N ASP A 55 -14.79 13.17 -15.63
CA ASP A 55 -14.11 12.99 -14.34
C ASP A 55 -13.94 11.51 -14.04
N ALA A 56 -14.98 10.70 -14.27
CA ALA A 56 -14.90 9.25 -14.10
C ALA A 56 -13.81 8.62 -14.99
N LEU A 57 -13.76 8.96 -16.28
CA LEU A 57 -12.72 8.51 -17.20
C LEU A 57 -11.33 8.95 -16.74
N ARG A 58 -11.19 10.18 -16.23
CA ARG A 58 -9.94 10.67 -15.67
C ARG A 58 -9.48 9.82 -14.48
N GLN A 59 -10.37 9.54 -13.52
CA GLN A 59 -10.04 8.68 -12.37
C GLN A 59 -9.64 7.28 -12.82
N LEU A 60 -10.36 6.70 -13.78
CA LEU A 60 -10.02 5.38 -14.33
C LEU A 60 -8.65 5.37 -15.02
N ALA A 61 -8.37 6.37 -15.85
CA ALA A 61 -7.09 6.48 -16.56
C ALA A 61 -5.90 6.65 -15.61
N TYR A 62 -6.00 7.58 -14.65
CA TYR A 62 -4.94 7.78 -13.66
C TYR A 62 -4.80 6.58 -12.73
N GLY A 63 -5.90 5.94 -12.33
CA GLY A 63 -5.84 4.73 -11.54
C GLY A 63 -5.23 3.54 -12.30
N ALA A 64 -5.46 3.42 -13.62
CA ALA A 64 -4.83 2.38 -14.44
C ALA A 64 -3.32 2.61 -14.56
N ALA A 65 -2.92 3.86 -14.82
CA ALA A 65 -1.52 4.27 -14.84
C ALA A 65 -0.85 4.02 -13.48
N ALA A 66 -1.54 4.34 -12.38
CA ALA A 66 -1.06 4.07 -11.03
C ALA A 66 -0.92 2.56 -10.77
N GLY A 67 -1.90 1.75 -11.19
CA GLY A 67 -1.83 0.29 -11.09
C GLY A 67 -0.62 -0.29 -11.82
N ALA A 68 -0.35 0.18 -13.04
CA ALA A 68 0.84 -0.19 -13.79
C ALA A 68 2.13 0.24 -13.07
N SER A 69 2.14 1.44 -12.48
CA SER A 69 3.28 2.00 -11.76
C SER A 69 3.57 1.25 -10.44
N TYR A 70 2.54 0.89 -9.66
CA TYR A 70 2.68 0.06 -8.46
C TYR A 70 3.22 -1.33 -8.81
N TYR A 71 2.70 -1.97 -9.86
CA TYR A 71 3.25 -3.24 -10.33
C TYR A 71 4.74 -3.12 -10.71
N GLN A 72 5.10 -2.03 -11.39
CA GLN A 72 6.50 -1.77 -11.76
C GLN A 72 7.39 -1.49 -10.53
N ALA A 73 6.88 -0.80 -9.52
CA ALA A 73 7.58 -0.58 -8.24
C ALA A 73 7.92 -1.92 -7.57
N LYS A 74 6.92 -2.80 -7.43
CA LYS A 74 7.09 -4.14 -6.85
C LYS A 74 8.09 -4.99 -7.63
N ARG A 75 8.07 -4.91 -8.96
CA ARG A 75 9.09 -5.57 -9.81
C ARG A 75 10.50 -5.03 -9.58
N ILE A 76 10.65 -3.71 -9.45
CA ILE A 76 11.95 -3.07 -9.18
C ILE A 76 12.47 -3.54 -7.82
N THR A 77 11.61 -3.55 -6.80
CA THR A 77 11.91 -4.08 -5.46
C THR A 77 12.34 -5.54 -5.52
N GLY A 78 11.55 -6.41 -6.14
CA GLY A 78 11.87 -7.84 -6.32
C GLY A 78 13.16 -8.10 -7.10
N SER A 79 13.56 -7.19 -8.00
CA SER A 79 14.83 -7.28 -8.73
C SER A 79 16.08 -6.90 -7.90
N GLY A 80 15.91 -6.46 -6.65
CA GLY A 80 17.00 -6.06 -5.76
C GLY A 80 17.13 -4.56 -5.52
N ARG A 81 16.18 -3.75 -6.00
CA ARG A 81 16.25 -2.28 -5.92
C ARG A 81 15.15 -1.70 -5.03
N ALA A 82 15.07 -2.20 -3.79
CA ALA A 82 14.02 -1.84 -2.83
C ALA A 82 13.82 -0.33 -2.63
N THR A 83 14.89 0.45 -2.53
CA THR A 83 14.78 1.91 -2.39
C THR A 83 14.12 2.57 -3.61
N ALA A 84 14.46 2.12 -4.82
CA ALA A 84 13.88 2.68 -6.03
C ALA A 84 12.40 2.30 -6.18
N GLY A 85 12.03 1.06 -5.81
CA GLY A 85 10.63 0.64 -5.78
C GLY A 85 9.82 1.45 -4.78
N TRP A 86 10.31 1.63 -3.55
CA TRP A 86 9.64 2.45 -2.53
C TRP A 86 9.45 3.91 -2.92
N LEU A 87 10.45 4.52 -3.56
CA LEU A 87 10.35 5.88 -4.08
C LEU A 87 9.27 5.98 -5.16
N LEU A 88 9.21 4.99 -6.07
CA LEU A 88 8.18 4.94 -7.11
C LEU A 88 6.79 4.71 -6.52
N THR A 89 6.66 3.87 -5.50
CA THR A 89 5.41 3.66 -4.74
C THR A 89 4.92 4.97 -4.13
N ASN A 90 5.81 5.76 -3.50
CA ASN A 90 5.44 7.05 -2.90
C ASN A 90 5.07 8.12 -3.94
N ALA A 91 5.77 8.17 -5.06
CA ALA A 91 5.42 9.04 -6.19
C ALA A 91 4.06 8.66 -6.77
N THR A 92 3.81 7.37 -6.95
CA THR A 92 2.52 6.83 -7.45
C THR A 92 1.39 7.17 -6.50
N ALA A 93 1.57 6.94 -5.19
CA ALA A 93 0.61 7.31 -4.16
C ALA A 93 0.29 8.81 -4.19
N SER A 94 1.29 9.67 -4.41
CA SER A 94 1.07 11.11 -4.53
C SER A 94 0.14 11.47 -5.70
N VAL A 95 0.35 10.84 -6.85
CA VAL A 95 -0.51 11.04 -8.03
C VAL A 95 -1.94 10.62 -7.74
N VAL A 96 -2.11 9.42 -7.17
CA VAL A 96 -3.43 8.88 -6.85
C VAL A 96 -4.18 9.78 -5.88
N GLU A 97 -3.54 10.14 -4.77
CA GLU A 97 -4.13 11.01 -3.74
C GLU A 97 -4.54 12.37 -4.29
N ASN A 98 -3.67 12.99 -5.10
CA ASN A 98 -3.99 14.27 -5.69
C ASN A 98 -5.20 14.14 -6.63
N VAL A 99 -5.22 13.13 -7.50
CA VAL A 99 -6.28 12.97 -8.49
C VAL A 99 -7.61 12.60 -7.84
N THR A 100 -7.63 11.72 -6.83
CA THR A 100 -8.86 11.35 -6.11
C THR A 100 -9.45 12.53 -5.33
N SER A 101 -8.60 13.41 -4.80
CA SER A 101 -9.01 14.66 -4.15
C SER A 101 -9.31 15.81 -5.11
N GLY A 102 -9.27 15.60 -6.44
CA GLY A 102 -9.62 16.61 -7.45
C GLY A 102 -8.53 17.65 -7.74
N GLU A 103 -7.30 17.41 -7.28
CA GLU A 103 -6.15 18.27 -7.48
C GLU A 103 -5.41 17.96 -8.81
N HIS A 104 -4.37 18.74 -9.10
CA HIS A 104 -3.43 18.43 -10.17
C HIS A 104 -2.61 17.17 -9.81
N PRO A 105 -2.26 16.26 -10.75
CA PRO A 105 -1.55 15.01 -10.43
C PRO A 105 -0.25 15.18 -9.63
N ILE A 106 0.46 16.29 -9.86
CA ILE A 106 1.68 16.66 -9.12
C ILE A 106 1.45 17.82 -8.15
N GLY A 107 0.21 18.04 -7.69
CA GLY A 107 -0.13 19.12 -6.75
C GLY A 107 0.62 18.99 -5.44
N ARG A 108 0.77 17.77 -4.93
CA ARG A 108 1.59 17.46 -3.75
C ARG A 108 2.48 16.26 -4.03
N VAL A 109 3.70 16.29 -3.49
CA VAL A 109 4.62 15.15 -3.49
C VAL A 109 4.73 14.65 -2.07
N GLY A 110 4.39 13.37 -1.86
CA GLY A 110 4.29 12.75 -0.55
C GLY A 110 5.32 11.63 -0.34
N TYR A 111 5.73 11.48 0.91
CA TYR A 111 6.58 10.39 1.38
C TYR A 111 6.02 9.83 2.69
N THR A 112 5.88 8.51 2.77
CA THR A 112 5.39 7.82 3.96
C THR A 112 6.55 7.52 4.90
N VAL A 113 6.38 7.93 6.16
CA VAL A 113 7.30 7.68 7.28
C VAL A 113 6.48 7.09 8.43
N GLY A 114 6.44 5.76 8.48
CA GLY A 114 5.58 5.03 9.41
C GLY A 114 4.10 5.40 9.24
N PRO A 115 3.37 5.73 10.32
CA PRO A 115 1.94 6.04 10.21
C PRO A 115 1.65 7.43 9.64
N PHE A 116 2.69 8.19 9.30
CA PHE A 116 2.57 9.54 8.80
C PHE A 116 2.94 9.62 7.33
N ARG A 117 2.21 10.45 6.60
CA ARG A 117 2.53 10.81 5.23
C ARG A 117 2.86 12.28 5.15
N VAL A 118 4.14 12.59 4.96
CA VAL A 118 4.63 13.96 4.81
C VAL A 118 4.51 14.37 3.36
N ARG A 119 3.89 15.50 3.09
CA ARG A 119 3.65 16.03 1.75
C ARG A 119 4.23 17.42 1.61
N VAL A 120 4.80 17.69 0.45
CA VAL A 120 5.23 19.02 0.04
C VAL A 120 4.28 19.53 -1.03
N ALA A 121 3.67 20.69 -0.79
CA ALA A 121 2.82 21.35 -1.77
C ALA A 121 3.68 21.92 -2.90
N THR A 122 3.31 21.64 -4.14
CA THR A 122 3.93 22.23 -5.34
C THR A 122 3.15 23.47 -5.77
N PRO A 123 3.67 24.25 -6.73
CA PRO A 123 2.93 25.38 -7.32
C PRO A 123 1.57 24.99 -7.95
N TYR A 124 1.32 23.69 -8.20
CA TYR A 124 0.07 23.20 -8.75
C TYR A 124 -0.99 22.85 -7.70
N ALA A 125 -0.68 22.91 -6.40
CA ALA A 125 -1.64 22.68 -5.33
C ALA A 125 -2.64 23.84 -5.23
N ARG A 126 -3.92 23.57 -5.46
CA ARG A 126 -4.96 24.61 -5.38
C ARG A 126 -5.25 24.99 -3.92
N GLU A 127 -5.29 23.99 -3.04
CA GLU A 127 -5.73 24.14 -1.65
C GLU A 127 -4.60 23.88 -0.63
N ALA A 128 -3.39 24.38 -0.90
CA ALA A 128 -2.28 24.28 0.05
C ALA A 128 -2.54 25.17 1.29
N ILE A 129 -2.55 24.54 2.47
CA ILE A 129 -2.66 25.22 3.77
C ILE A 129 -1.27 25.49 4.38
N ALA A 130 -0.26 24.71 3.96
CA ALA A 130 1.13 24.88 4.33
C ALA A 130 2.07 24.43 3.20
N ARG A 131 3.37 24.77 3.30
CA ARG A 131 4.40 24.21 2.41
C ARG A 131 4.59 22.72 2.63
N ILE A 132 4.63 22.33 3.90
CA ILE A 132 4.73 20.94 4.35
C ILE A 132 3.44 20.59 5.07
N GLU A 133 2.79 19.54 4.60
CA GLU A 133 1.53 19.03 5.13
C GLU A 133 1.77 17.60 5.62
N MET A 134 1.15 17.21 6.73
CA MET A 134 1.25 15.85 7.25
C MET A 134 -0.13 15.23 7.37
N ASP A 135 -0.26 14.02 6.85
CA ASP A 135 -1.42 13.15 7.08
C ASP A 135 -1.05 12.05 8.07
N TRP A 136 -2.06 11.54 8.78
CA TRP A 136 -1.94 10.44 9.72
C TRP A 136 -2.90 9.30 9.34
N SER A 137 -2.40 8.07 9.29
CA SER A 137 -3.20 6.87 9.09
C SER A 137 -3.42 6.11 10.40
N LEU A 138 -4.69 5.93 10.78
CA LEU A 138 -5.08 5.22 12.00
C LEU A 138 -4.80 3.72 11.89
N ALA A 139 -5.06 3.09 10.74
CA ALA A 139 -4.74 1.67 10.57
C ALA A 139 -3.24 1.43 10.64
N GLU A 140 -2.42 2.25 9.98
CA GLU A 140 -0.97 2.15 10.09
C GLU A 140 -0.48 2.39 11.52
N THR A 141 -1.22 3.13 12.35
CA THR A 141 -0.88 3.28 13.78
C THR A 141 -1.16 2.01 14.57
N ILE A 142 -2.25 1.31 14.25
CA ILE A 142 -2.57 0.01 14.83
C ILE A 142 -1.50 -1.00 14.41
N ASP A 143 -1.17 -1.04 13.13
CA ASP A 143 -0.13 -1.92 12.57
C ASP A 143 1.24 -1.60 13.15
N PHE A 144 1.58 -0.32 13.34
CA PHE A 144 2.79 0.08 14.04
C PHE A 144 2.80 -0.41 15.50
N GLY A 145 1.66 -0.35 16.20
CA GLY A 145 1.51 -0.87 17.55
C GLY A 145 1.68 -2.40 17.62
N GLN A 146 1.13 -3.14 16.65
CA GLN A 146 1.34 -4.58 16.52
C GLN A 146 2.80 -4.89 16.22
N ALA A 147 3.40 -4.14 15.29
CA ALA A 147 4.81 -4.23 14.98
C ALA A 147 5.65 -3.99 16.26
N LEU A 148 5.40 -2.96 17.05
CA LEU A 148 6.15 -2.70 18.28
C LEU A 148 6.04 -3.80 19.35
N ARG A 149 4.90 -4.50 19.39
CA ARG A 149 4.71 -5.63 20.32
C ARG A 149 5.49 -6.87 19.88
N GLU A 150 5.52 -7.09 18.57
CA GLU A 150 6.08 -8.29 17.96
C GLU A 150 7.57 -8.15 17.60
N PHE A 151 8.03 -6.92 17.37
CA PHE A 151 9.39 -6.57 17.02
C PHE A 151 10.01 -5.70 18.11
N HIS A 152 11.25 -6.01 18.49
CA HIS A 152 11.95 -5.26 19.53
C HIS A 152 12.91 -4.20 18.96
N GLN A 153 13.18 -4.20 17.65
CA GLN A 153 14.13 -3.28 17.03
C GLN A 153 13.57 -2.71 15.73
N PHE A 154 13.52 -1.38 15.67
CA PHE A 154 13.15 -0.62 14.49
C PHE A 154 14.37 0.12 13.96
N GLY A 155 14.52 0.13 12.65
CA GLY A 155 15.57 0.86 11.96
C GLY A 155 15.07 1.41 10.64
N PHE A 156 15.76 2.42 10.11
CA PHE A 156 15.51 2.86 8.75
C PHE A 156 16.31 1.99 7.78
N ARG A 157 15.61 1.32 6.87
CA ARG A 157 16.21 0.49 5.83
C ARG A 157 15.57 0.82 4.50
N ASN A 158 16.38 1.10 3.47
CA ASN A 158 15.91 1.44 2.13
C ASN A 158 14.89 2.61 2.06
N GLY A 159 14.86 3.49 3.07
CA GLY A 159 13.96 4.64 3.15
C GLY A 159 12.64 4.37 3.89
N ILE A 160 12.38 3.14 4.33
CA ILE A 160 11.21 2.78 5.12
C ILE A 160 11.60 2.49 6.56
N LEU A 161 10.66 2.69 7.48
CA LEU A 161 10.80 2.19 8.84
C LEU A 161 10.58 0.67 8.83
N ALA A 162 11.66 -0.06 9.06
CA ALA A 162 11.71 -1.51 8.99
C ALA A 162 11.98 -2.08 10.37
N THR A 163 11.66 -3.36 10.54
CA THR A 163 11.93 -4.09 11.76
C THR A 163 12.89 -5.24 11.50
N ASP A 164 13.83 -5.43 12.41
CA ASP A 164 14.65 -6.62 12.42
C ASP A 164 14.30 -7.43 13.67
N ARG A 165 13.97 -8.71 13.49
CA ARG A 165 13.68 -9.61 14.62
C ARG A 165 14.96 -10.28 15.11
N ASP A 166 15.21 -10.20 16.41
CA ASP A 166 16.28 -10.96 17.07
C ASP A 166 15.93 -12.45 17.28
N ARG A 167 14.66 -12.85 17.09
CA ARG A 167 14.19 -14.24 17.20
C ARG A 167 14.33 -15.01 15.88
N THR A 168 14.57 -16.32 15.95
CA THR A 168 14.54 -17.26 14.81
C THR A 168 13.16 -17.28 14.13
N CYS A 169 13.07 -17.88 12.94
CA CYS A 169 11.80 -18.12 12.25
C CYS A 169 10.79 -18.84 13.16
N TRP A 170 9.52 -18.46 13.06
CA TRP A 170 8.42 -18.93 13.91
C TRP A 170 7.51 -19.91 13.19
N PRO A 171 6.86 -20.86 13.91
CA PRO A 171 5.95 -21.79 13.29
C PRO A 171 4.78 -21.04 12.63
N ASN A 172 4.42 -21.44 11.42
CA ASN A 172 3.19 -21.01 10.80
C ASN A 172 2.01 -21.65 11.56
N PRO A 173 1.12 -20.88 12.20
CA PRO A 173 -0.04 -21.44 12.90
C PRO A 173 -1.02 -22.14 11.94
N ASP A 174 -1.02 -21.78 10.66
CA ASP A 174 -1.92 -22.29 9.64
C ASP A 174 -1.37 -23.54 8.94
N LEU A 175 -0.08 -23.86 9.08
CA LEU A 175 0.55 -25.04 8.48
C LEU A 175 1.55 -25.72 9.42
N ASN A 176 1.21 -26.94 9.82
CA ASN A 176 2.02 -27.74 10.72
C ASN A 176 3.43 -28.01 10.14
N GLY A 177 4.47 -27.58 10.87
CA GLY A 177 5.87 -27.77 10.49
C GLY A 177 6.44 -26.78 9.48
N ALA A 178 5.67 -25.78 9.05
CA ALA A 178 6.16 -24.64 8.28
C ALA A 178 6.62 -23.51 9.22
N PHE A 179 7.57 -22.69 8.77
CA PHE A 179 8.06 -21.53 9.52
C PHE A 179 8.05 -20.28 8.64
N TYR A 180 7.69 -19.13 9.21
CA TYR A 180 7.88 -17.83 8.56
C TYR A 180 9.13 -17.14 9.09
N CYS A 181 9.85 -16.47 8.19
CA CYS A 181 11.06 -15.74 8.52
C CYS A 181 10.91 -14.23 8.34
N GLY A 182 9.80 -13.79 7.75
CA GLY A 182 9.42 -12.40 7.57
C GLY A 182 7.94 -12.21 7.87
N VAL A 183 7.57 -10.98 8.17
CA VAL A 183 6.18 -10.53 8.24
C VAL A 183 6.16 -9.02 8.07
N THR A 184 5.09 -8.52 7.45
CA THR A 184 4.83 -7.10 7.30
C THR A 184 3.50 -6.78 7.97
N TYR A 185 3.49 -5.73 8.80
CA TYR A 185 2.26 -5.14 9.33
C TYR A 185 2.14 -3.76 8.68
N GLY A 186 1.06 -3.47 7.97
CA GLY A 186 0.92 -2.19 7.24
C GLY A 186 2.12 -1.89 6.35
N VAL A 187 2.72 -0.71 6.50
CA VAL A 187 3.96 -0.31 5.82
C VAL A 187 5.25 -0.68 6.57
N PHE A 188 5.19 -1.57 7.57
CA PHE A 188 6.32 -1.94 8.43
C PHE A 188 6.83 -3.35 8.10
N PRO A 189 7.74 -3.49 7.12
CA PRO A 189 8.29 -4.79 6.75
C PRO A 189 9.29 -5.26 7.81
N GLY A 190 9.27 -6.57 8.08
CA GLY A 190 10.12 -7.16 9.10
C GLY A 190 10.70 -8.52 8.72
N VAL A 191 11.99 -8.71 8.97
CA VAL A 191 12.67 -10.00 8.72
C VAL A 191 13.48 -10.45 9.94
N THR A 192 13.66 -11.77 10.10
CA THR A 192 14.56 -12.29 11.13
C THR A 192 16.03 -12.05 10.75
N LYS A 193 16.83 -11.69 11.77
CA LYS A 193 18.29 -11.59 11.64
C LYS A 193 18.96 -12.96 11.58
N ASN A 194 18.35 -13.97 12.22
CA ASN A 194 18.93 -15.29 12.43
C ASN A 194 18.15 -16.32 11.61
N LEU A 195 18.37 -16.28 10.30
CA LEU A 195 17.76 -17.25 9.38
C LEU A 195 18.37 -18.64 9.64
N PRO A 196 17.54 -19.69 9.79
CA PRO A 196 18.03 -21.04 10.01
C PRO A 196 18.81 -21.52 8.79
N SER A 197 19.85 -22.32 9.01
CA SER A 197 20.68 -22.87 7.92
C SER A 197 19.91 -23.75 6.94
N THR A 198 18.73 -24.23 7.34
CA THR A 198 17.79 -25.00 6.50
C THR A 198 16.97 -24.12 5.56
N LEU A 199 17.03 -22.79 5.68
CA LEU A 199 16.36 -21.89 4.76
C LEU A 199 17.15 -21.85 3.45
N HIS A 200 16.63 -22.52 2.42
CA HIS A 200 17.22 -22.54 1.08
C HIS A 200 17.00 -21.23 0.27
N LYS A 201 16.52 -20.15 0.90
CA LYS A 201 16.27 -18.86 0.26
C LYS A 201 17.25 -17.80 0.76
N ALA A 202 17.75 -16.98 -0.16
CA ALA A 202 18.65 -15.88 0.19
C ALA A 202 17.91 -14.85 1.08
N PRO A 203 18.56 -14.33 2.15
CA PRO A 203 17.97 -13.32 3.04
C PRO A 203 17.41 -12.09 2.33
N SER A 204 18.05 -11.70 1.21
CA SER A 204 17.61 -10.58 0.39
C SER A 204 16.26 -10.82 -0.29
N VAL A 205 15.94 -12.06 -0.68
CA VAL A 205 14.66 -12.40 -1.31
C VAL A 205 13.53 -12.21 -0.31
N LEU A 206 13.73 -12.68 0.93
CA LEU A 206 12.79 -12.49 2.02
C LEU A 206 12.55 -11.00 2.30
N TRP A 207 13.61 -10.19 2.35
CA TRP A 207 13.47 -8.74 2.50
C TRP A 207 12.65 -8.11 1.36
N HIS A 208 12.87 -8.50 0.11
CA HIS A 208 12.10 -7.96 -1.01
C HIS A 208 10.64 -8.40 -0.99
N HIS A 209 10.36 -9.62 -0.52
CA HIS A 209 9.01 -10.13 -0.30
C HIS A 209 8.24 -9.23 0.68
N GLU A 210 8.81 -9.00 1.86
CA GLU A 210 8.20 -8.12 2.87
C GLU A 210 8.08 -6.67 2.40
N MET A 211 9.06 -6.18 1.66
CA MET A 211 9.00 -4.84 1.09
C MET A 211 7.86 -4.70 0.07
N ILE A 212 7.55 -5.74 -0.71
CA ILE A 212 6.41 -5.74 -1.63
C ILE A 212 5.08 -5.65 -0.85
N HIS A 213 4.96 -6.30 0.31
CA HIS A 213 3.79 -6.14 1.17
C HIS A 213 3.62 -4.70 1.67
N ALA A 214 4.69 -4.05 2.08
CA ALA A 214 4.64 -2.64 2.49
C ALA A 214 4.19 -1.74 1.32
N GLU A 215 4.61 -2.05 0.09
CA GLU A 215 4.15 -1.35 -1.12
C GLU A 215 2.66 -1.62 -1.42
N GLN A 216 2.17 -2.84 -1.19
CA GLN A 216 0.75 -3.18 -1.30
C GLN A 216 -0.10 -2.43 -0.26
N ALA A 217 0.36 -2.35 0.99
CA ALA A 217 -0.31 -1.59 2.04
C ALA A 217 -0.41 -0.10 1.70
N GLN A 218 0.69 0.50 1.21
CA GLN A 218 0.72 1.89 0.76
C GLN A 218 -0.19 2.14 -0.47
N GLN A 219 -0.28 1.19 -1.39
CA GLN A 219 -1.21 1.26 -2.53
C GLN A 219 -2.66 1.38 -2.04
N LEU A 220 -3.06 0.60 -1.03
CA LEU A 220 -4.39 0.65 -0.44
C LEU A 220 -4.64 1.93 0.39
N ASP A 221 -3.65 2.40 1.16
CA ASP A 221 -3.79 3.66 1.92
C ASP A 221 -3.92 4.87 0.97
N SER A 222 -3.24 4.85 -0.19
CA SER A 222 -3.24 5.96 -1.15
C SER A 222 -4.61 6.26 -1.78
N VAL A 223 -5.49 5.26 -1.84
CA VAL A 223 -6.86 5.42 -2.38
C VAL A 223 -7.85 5.75 -1.28
N GLU A 224 -7.45 5.81 -0.02
CA GLU A 224 -8.39 6.05 1.05
C GLU A 224 -8.81 7.52 1.13
N PRO A 225 -10.13 7.82 1.21
CA PRO A 225 -10.58 9.18 1.42
C PRO A 225 -10.13 9.71 2.80
N PRO A 226 -9.65 10.97 2.88
CA PRO A 226 -9.42 11.62 4.17
C PRO A 226 -10.76 11.83 4.90
N VAL A 227 -10.78 11.61 6.22
CA VAL A 227 -12.01 11.68 7.04
C VAL A 227 -12.11 12.97 7.84
N TYR A 228 -10.98 13.53 8.28
CA TYR A 228 -10.94 14.79 9.02
C TYR A 228 -9.87 15.70 8.45
N THR A 229 -10.20 16.95 8.14
CA THR A 229 -9.23 18.00 7.81
C THR A 229 -9.00 18.90 9.01
N PHE A 230 -7.74 19.09 9.38
CA PHE A 230 -7.34 20.04 10.42
C PHE A 230 -6.77 21.30 9.77
N GLY A 231 -7.16 22.45 10.28
CA GLY A 231 -6.90 23.75 9.65
C GLY A 231 -8.11 24.23 8.86
N GLY A 232 -8.78 25.25 9.41
CA GLY A 232 -9.98 25.83 8.82
C GLY A 232 -9.77 26.33 7.39
N HIS A 233 -10.89 26.60 6.71
CA HIS A 233 -10.91 27.12 5.34
C HIS A 233 -9.92 28.28 5.14
N ARG A 234 -9.31 28.29 3.95
CA ARG A 234 -8.44 29.35 3.48
C ARG A 234 -9.15 30.70 3.60
N ASP A 235 -8.65 31.54 4.49
CA ASP A 235 -8.83 32.97 4.34
C ASP A 235 -7.69 33.43 3.41
N ALA A 236 -8.04 33.94 2.22
CA ALA A 236 -7.08 34.36 1.20
C ALA A 236 -6.10 35.44 1.71
N SER A 237 -6.43 36.09 2.84
CA SER A 237 -5.61 37.08 3.52
C SER A 237 -4.48 36.51 4.39
N ARG A 238 -4.45 35.20 4.67
CA ARG A 238 -3.47 34.62 5.60
C ARG A 238 -2.22 34.08 4.88
N PRO A 239 -1.01 34.37 5.38
CA PRO A 239 0.22 33.83 4.81
C PRO A 239 0.28 32.31 4.93
N LEU A 240 0.83 31.66 3.90
CA LEU A 240 1.03 30.22 3.85
C LEU A 240 1.95 29.78 5.00
N ARG A 241 1.49 28.83 5.82
CA ARG A 241 2.28 28.29 6.93
C ARG A 241 3.43 27.42 6.40
N VAL A 242 4.47 27.25 7.22
CA VAL A 242 5.56 26.32 6.90
C VAL A 242 5.09 24.88 7.04
N PHE A 243 4.40 24.56 8.15
CA PHE A 243 3.95 23.22 8.49
C PHE A 243 2.47 23.22 8.91
N ALA A 244 1.73 22.18 8.52
CA ALA A 244 0.39 21.91 9.04
C ALA A 244 0.07 20.41 9.05
N PHE A 245 -0.66 19.97 10.06
CA PHE A 245 -1.37 18.69 10.00
C PHE A 245 -2.61 18.87 9.13
N ARG A 246 -2.78 18.01 8.10
CA ARG A 246 -3.84 18.14 7.11
C ARG A 246 -4.95 17.14 7.35
N HIS A 247 -4.71 15.84 7.26
CA HIS A 247 -5.79 14.85 7.34
C HIS A 247 -5.55 13.64 8.24
N VAL A 248 -6.66 13.02 8.68
CA VAL A 248 -6.70 11.65 9.21
C VAL A 248 -7.30 10.69 8.19
N ARG A 249 -6.63 9.54 7.99
CA ARG A 249 -7.07 8.37 7.23
C ARG A 249 -7.39 7.22 8.19
N VAL A 250 -8.34 6.36 7.85
CA VAL A 250 -8.85 5.34 8.78
C VAL A 250 -8.29 3.94 8.49
N GLY A 251 -7.77 3.71 7.29
CA GLY A 251 -7.36 2.44 6.70
C GLY A 251 -8.49 1.53 6.24
N PHE A 252 -9.68 2.04 5.87
CA PHE A 252 -10.82 1.18 5.53
C PHE A 252 -10.52 0.20 4.39
N ALA A 253 -9.76 0.61 3.38
CA ALA A 253 -9.39 -0.29 2.27
C ALA A 253 -8.48 -1.43 2.73
N GLN A 254 -7.60 -1.17 3.69
CA GLN A 254 -6.72 -2.18 4.32
C GLN A 254 -7.54 -3.12 5.20
N ALA A 255 -8.50 -2.59 5.97
CA ALA A 255 -9.42 -3.40 6.76
C ALA A 255 -10.36 -4.27 5.91
N LEU A 256 -10.67 -3.89 4.67
CA LEU A 256 -11.48 -4.74 3.79
C LEU A 256 -10.72 -5.97 3.25
N ASP A 257 -9.41 -6.08 3.49
CA ASP A 257 -8.62 -7.27 3.21
C ASP A 257 -8.85 -8.40 4.25
N ILE A 258 -9.67 -8.17 5.29
CA ILE A 258 -10.10 -9.19 6.29
C ILE A 258 -10.47 -10.57 5.69
N PRO A 259 -11.16 -10.71 4.53
CA PRO A 259 -11.50 -12.00 3.96
C PRO A 259 -10.31 -12.83 3.45
N THR A 260 -9.15 -12.21 3.18
CA THR A 260 -7.95 -12.94 2.73
C THR A 260 -7.16 -13.53 3.89
N TYR A 261 -7.23 -12.93 5.09
CA TYR A 261 -6.61 -13.48 6.31
C TYR A 261 -7.21 -14.83 6.74
N GLN A 262 -8.45 -15.15 6.31
CA GLN A 262 -9.08 -16.45 6.60
C GLN A 262 -8.61 -17.59 5.71
N ARG A 263 -7.79 -17.31 4.69
CA ARG A 263 -7.21 -18.33 3.80
C ARG A 263 -5.81 -18.72 4.26
N PRO A 264 -5.33 -19.94 3.94
CA PRO A 264 -3.92 -20.28 4.07
C PRO A 264 -3.06 -19.21 3.40
N TYR A 265 -1.96 -18.85 4.04
CA TYR A 265 -1.07 -17.78 3.62
C TYR A 265 -0.65 -17.88 2.14
N GLU A 266 -0.27 -19.08 1.69
CA GLU A 266 0.16 -19.37 0.33
C GLU A 266 -0.92 -19.15 -0.73
N GLU A 267 -2.18 -19.11 -0.30
CA GLU A 267 -3.35 -18.90 -1.16
C GLU A 267 -3.84 -17.44 -1.14
N ARG A 268 -3.23 -16.59 -0.31
CA ARG A 268 -3.58 -15.16 -0.23
C ARG A 268 -3.02 -14.42 -1.44
N TRP A 269 -3.83 -13.56 -2.02
CA TRP A 269 -3.44 -12.76 -3.18
C TRP A 269 -2.15 -11.96 -2.95
N GLY A 270 -2.05 -11.31 -1.78
CA GLY A 270 -0.89 -10.51 -1.40
C GLY A 270 0.40 -11.33 -1.45
N GLU A 271 0.34 -12.57 -0.95
CA GLU A 271 1.47 -13.50 -0.90
C GLU A 271 1.83 -14.04 -2.28
N ILE A 272 0.84 -14.41 -3.09
CA ILE A 272 1.06 -14.87 -4.47
C ILE A 272 1.81 -13.80 -5.28
N GLU A 273 1.41 -12.53 -5.15
CA GLU A 273 2.09 -11.42 -5.82
C GLU A 273 3.53 -11.22 -5.27
N ALA A 274 3.70 -11.16 -3.95
CA ALA A 274 5.00 -10.95 -3.33
C ALA A 274 6.00 -12.06 -3.69
N TYR A 275 5.58 -13.32 -3.68
CA TYR A 275 6.40 -14.45 -4.10
C TYR A 275 6.77 -14.37 -5.59
N ALA A 276 5.79 -14.19 -6.48
CA ALA A 276 6.04 -14.18 -7.92
C ALA A 276 6.96 -13.05 -8.40
N LEU A 277 7.03 -11.96 -7.64
CA LEU A 277 7.82 -10.78 -7.96
C LEU A 277 9.17 -10.73 -7.25
N SER A 278 9.27 -11.24 -6.01
CA SER A 278 10.54 -11.35 -5.28
C SER A 278 11.39 -12.55 -5.74
N GLU A 279 10.76 -13.60 -6.25
CA GLU A 279 11.43 -14.81 -6.75
C GLU A 279 11.61 -14.77 -8.27
N ARG A 280 12.80 -15.21 -8.75
CA ARG A 280 13.15 -15.15 -10.18
C ARG A 280 12.51 -16.27 -11.02
N THR A 281 11.78 -17.21 -10.41
CA THR A 281 11.22 -18.42 -11.04
C THR A 281 9.73 -18.57 -10.68
N PRO A 282 8.87 -19.17 -11.52
CA PRO A 282 7.53 -19.56 -11.13
C PRO A 282 7.63 -20.53 -9.95
N VAL A 283 6.88 -20.31 -8.88
CA VAL A 283 6.98 -21.12 -7.66
C VAL A 283 6.28 -22.46 -7.88
N PRO A 284 6.97 -23.62 -7.79
CA PRO A 284 6.32 -24.83 -7.32
C PRO A 284 6.17 -24.70 -5.81
N VAL A 285 4.93 -24.83 -5.33
CA VAL A 285 4.61 -24.89 -3.90
C VAL A 285 5.52 -25.94 -3.22
N LEU A 286 6.32 -25.52 -2.25
CA LEU A 286 7.07 -26.45 -1.40
C LEU A 286 6.08 -27.19 -0.49
N ARG A 287 5.67 -28.38 -0.92
CA ARG A 287 5.11 -29.40 -0.01
C ARG A 287 6.27 -30.26 0.49
N ARG A 288 6.27 -30.57 1.79
CA ARG A 288 7.09 -31.68 2.29
C ARG A 288 6.63 -32.99 1.67
#